data_AF-A0A845SMQ4-F1
#
_entry.id   AF-A0A845SMQ4-F1
#
_cell.length_a   1.000
_cell.length_b   1.000
_cell.length_c   1.000
_cell.angle_alpha   90.00
_cell.angle_beta   90.00
_cell.angle_gamma   90.00
#
_symmetry.space_group_name_H-M   'P 1'
#
loop_
_entity.id
_entity.type
_entity.pdbx_description
1 polymer ?
#
loop_
_entity_poly.entity_id
_entity_poly.type
_entity_poly.pdbx_seq_one_letter_code
_entity_poly.pdbx_strand_id
1 'polypeptide(L)'
;MDKLMAFRLMRYSVAAMQYHLEQGHKHVPLVIPLLFYHGRKGPYPYSTRWLDCFADPETAESVYFNPFSLVDVTVISDETLLGHRRIALMEMVQKHIFVRNWMDKVCDIAALMQNWPITKAQFNSFVYYIDHTGKRSIKTQLFLTTLARQAPRYKGNIMTLVEQLERKGMRKGFRKGKEVARTLLAKGVERTIIAATTGFSEKKLTAFEVTGATDATL
;
A
#
# COMPACT_ATOMS: atom_id res chain seq x y z
N MET A 1 11.39 35.72 9.67
CA MET A 1 10.08 35.57 10.35
C MET A 1 9.19 34.71 9.50
N ASP A 2 8.49 33.78 10.13
CA ASP A 2 7.91 32.66 9.40
C ASP A 2 6.46 32.90 9.00
N LYS A 3 6.24 32.97 7.68
CA LYS A 3 4.95 33.26 7.04
C LYS A 3 3.91 32.15 7.22
N LEU A 4 4.35 30.92 7.50
CA LEU A 4 3.49 29.74 7.59
C LEU A 4 3.19 29.34 9.05
N MET A 5 3.20 30.30 9.98
CA MET A 5 2.98 30.00 11.39
C MET A 5 1.60 29.42 11.67
N ALA A 6 0.57 29.96 11.02
CA ALA A 6 -0.79 29.43 11.12
C ALA A 6 -0.87 27.96 10.69
N PHE A 7 -0.24 27.58 9.58
CA PHE A 7 -0.16 26.19 9.13
C PHE A 7 0.58 25.29 10.14
N ARG A 8 1.68 25.77 10.74
CA ARG A 8 2.40 25.01 11.78
C ARG A 8 1.57 24.81 13.04
N LEU A 9 0.81 25.82 13.48
CA LEU A 9 -0.08 25.67 14.62
C LEU A 9 -1.15 24.61 14.35
N MET A 10 -1.70 24.55 13.14
CA MET A 10 -2.62 23.48 12.75
C MET A 10 -1.93 22.11 12.79
N ARG A 11 -0.72 21.99 12.23
CA ARG A 11 0.07 20.75 12.28
C ARG A 11 0.33 20.28 13.70
N TYR A 12 0.70 21.19 14.62
CA TYR A 12 0.92 20.85 16.03
C TYR A 12 -0.38 20.43 16.72
N SER A 13 -1.49 21.09 16.39
CA SER A 13 -2.80 20.74 16.94
C SER A 13 -3.20 19.31 16.55
N VAL A 14 -3.07 18.96 15.26
CA VAL A 14 -3.35 17.60 14.77
C VAL A 14 -2.37 16.58 15.37
N ALA A 15 -1.09 16.91 15.51
CA ALA A 15 -0.12 16.02 16.13
C ALA A 15 -0.45 15.72 17.60
N ALA A 16 -0.88 16.74 18.36
CA ALA A 16 -1.32 16.56 19.75
C ALA A 16 -2.60 15.70 19.84
N MET A 17 -3.55 15.92 18.93
CA MET A 17 -4.76 15.09 18.81
C MET A 17 -4.41 13.61 18.53
N GLN A 18 -3.50 13.37 17.59
CA GLN A 18 -3.05 12.02 17.23
C GLN A 18 -2.34 11.34 18.41
N TYR A 19 -1.44 12.06 19.08
CA TYR A 19 -0.73 11.55 20.25
C TYR A 19 -1.70 11.13 21.38
N HIS A 20 -2.79 11.88 21.58
CA HIS A 20 -3.84 11.51 22.53
C HIS A 20 -4.52 10.18 22.15
N LEU A 21 -4.82 9.95 20.87
CA LEU A 21 -5.41 8.68 20.43
C LEU A 21 -4.45 7.50 20.62
N GLU A 22 -3.15 7.71 20.39
CA GLU A 22 -2.11 6.69 20.56
C GLU A 22 -1.95 6.23 22.01
N GLN A 23 -2.37 7.05 22.98
CA GLN A 23 -2.45 6.68 24.40
C GLN A 23 -3.66 5.79 24.73
N GLY A 24 -4.49 5.43 23.75
CA GLY A 24 -5.66 4.55 23.92
C GLY A 24 -6.96 5.28 24.21
N HIS A 25 -6.98 6.61 24.13
CA HIS A 25 -8.22 7.40 24.26
C HIS A 25 -9.11 7.24 23.02
N LYS A 26 -10.44 7.26 23.22
CA LYS A 26 -11.43 6.95 22.17
C LYS A 26 -11.91 8.16 21.37
N HIS A 27 -11.68 9.37 21.87
CA HIS A 27 -12.18 10.61 21.27
C HIS A 27 -11.03 11.59 21.02
N VAL A 28 -11.15 12.38 19.96
CA VAL A 28 -10.20 13.45 19.64
C VAL A 28 -10.39 14.59 20.65
N PRO A 29 -9.31 15.11 21.28
CA PRO A 29 -9.42 16.21 22.22
C PRO A 29 -9.54 17.55 21.49
N LEU A 30 -10.20 18.53 22.11
CA LEU A 30 -10.14 19.91 21.65
C LEU A 30 -8.75 20.49 21.96
N VAL A 31 -8.02 20.91 20.93
CA VAL A 31 -6.73 21.59 21.06
C VAL A 31 -6.89 23.05 20.67
N ILE A 32 -6.48 23.96 21.55
CA ILE A 32 -6.52 25.41 21.33
C ILE A 32 -5.11 25.89 20.96
N PRO A 33 -4.82 26.19 19.68
CA PRO A 33 -3.54 26.74 19.30
C PRO A 33 -3.42 28.21 19.74
N LEU A 34 -2.43 28.50 20.58
CA LEU A 34 -2.10 29.87 21.01
C LEU A 34 -0.70 30.26 20.52
N LEU A 35 -0.59 31.45 19.94
CA LEU A 35 0.68 32.01 19.48
C LEU A 35 1.07 33.21 20.35
N PHE A 36 2.10 33.03 21.19
CA PHE A 36 2.74 34.13 21.90
C PHE A 36 3.83 34.71 21.00
N TYR A 37 3.62 35.94 20.52
CA TYR A 37 4.56 36.62 19.64
C TYR A 37 5.32 37.73 20.39
N HIS A 38 6.65 37.64 20.39
CA HIS A 38 7.57 38.57 21.04
C HIS A 38 8.71 38.94 20.08
N GLY A 39 8.33 39.38 18.88
CA GLY A 39 9.26 39.78 17.83
C GLY A 39 9.50 41.29 17.76
N ARG A 40 10.59 41.70 17.09
CA ARG A 40 10.98 43.12 16.98
C ARG A 40 10.01 44.02 16.19
N LYS A 41 9.19 43.45 15.29
CA LYS A 41 8.20 44.19 14.50
C LYS A 41 6.80 43.93 15.05
N GLY A 42 6.07 44.98 15.45
CA GLY A 42 4.69 44.88 15.92
C GLY A 42 3.74 45.72 15.05
N PRO A 43 2.48 45.28 14.83
CA PRO A 43 1.89 44.00 15.26
C PRO A 43 2.45 42.79 14.48
N TYR A 44 2.06 41.56 14.86
CA TYR A 44 2.44 40.35 14.13
C TYR A 44 2.04 40.48 12.65
N PRO A 45 2.98 40.33 11.68
CA PRO A 45 2.76 40.79 10.31
C PRO A 45 2.11 39.76 9.37
N TYR A 46 1.73 38.57 9.86
CA TYR A 46 1.19 37.49 9.02
C TYR A 46 -0.17 37.01 9.51
N SER A 47 -0.92 36.35 8.63
CA SER A 47 -2.23 35.80 8.99
C SER A 47 -2.11 34.70 10.05
N THR A 48 -3.06 34.68 10.98
CA THR A 48 -3.27 33.60 11.95
C THR A 48 -4.29 32.57 11.48
N ARG A 49 -4.98 32.81 10.35
CA ARG A 49 -5.89 31.86 9.71
C ARG A 49 -5.09 30.93 8.82
N TRP A 50 -5.08 29.64 9.17
CA TRP A 50 -4.23 28.66 8.47
C TRP A 50 -4.63 28.44 7.00
N LEU A 51 -5.90 28.69 6.64
CA LEU A 51 -6.40 28.62 5.27
C LEU A 51 -5.75 29.67 4.35
N ASP A 52 -5.28 30.79 4.89
CA ASP A 52 -4.60 31.82 4.11
C ASP A 52 -3.18 31.38 3.67
N CYS A 53 -2.74 30.19 4.12
CA CYS A 53 -1.50 29.58 3.64
C CYS A 53 -1.66 28.86 2.28
N PHE A 54 -2.89 28.61 1.81
CA PHE A 54 -3.12 28.02 0.49
C PHE A 54 -3.07 29.09 -0.61
N ALA A 55 -2.73 28.67 -1.83
CA ALA A 55 -2.79 29.55 -3.00
C ALA A 55 -4.21 30.02 -3.32
N ASP A 56 -5.22 29.21 -2.96
CA ASP A 56 -6.64 29.49 -3.08
C ASP A 56 -7.34 29.19 -1.74
N PRO A 57 -7.48 30.19 -0.86
CA PRO A 57 -8.11 30.03 0.44
C PRO A 57 -9.61 29.68 0.37
N GLU A 58 -10.34 30.12 -0.65
CA GLU A 58 -11.78 29.86 -0.80
C GLU A 58 -12.03 28.38 -1.11
N THR A 59 -11.26 27.81 -2.03
CA THR A 59 -11.32 26.36 -2.30
C THR A 59 -10.91 25.57 -1.07
N ALA A 60 -9.84 25.97 -0.37
CA ALA A 60 -9.42 25.29 0.86
C ALA A 60 -10.53 25.30 1.93
N GLU A 61 -11.21 26.44 2.09
CA GLU A 61 -12.33 26.56 3.02
C GLU A 61 -13.47 25.60 2.69
N SER A 62 -13.85 25.53 1.41
CA SER A 62 -14.90 24.61 0.95
C SER A 62 -14.58 23.14 1.19
N VAL A 63 -13.29 22.77 1.23
CA VAL A 63 -12.83 21.39 1.46
C VAL A 63 -12.71 21.08 2.95
N TYR A 64 -12.14 22.00 3.74
CA TYR A 64 -11.75 21.71 5.12
C TYR A 64 -12.81 22.07 6.18
N PHE A 65 -13.82 22.87 5.83
CA PHE A 65 -14.96 23.15 6.74
C PHE A 65 -16.24 22.42 6.41
N ASN A 66 -16.26 21.62 5.35
CA ASN A 66 -17.38 20.73 5.04
C ASN A 66 -17.02 19.28 5.37
N PRO A 67 -18.02 18.39 5.53
CA PRO A 67 -17.77 16.96 5.56
C PRO A 67 -16.92 16.54 4.36
N PHE A 68 -15.88 15.75 4.60
CA PHE A 68 -15.04 15.26 3.51
C PHE A 68 -15.87 14.41 2.55
N SER A 69 -15.71 14.67 1.25
CA SER A 69 -16.37 13.91 0.20
C SER A 69 -15.91 12.45 0.23
N LEU A 70 -16.85 11.53 0.46
CA LEU A 70 -16.65 10.11 0.29
C LEU A 70 -17.10 9.71 -1.12
N VAL A 71 -16.18 9.19 -1.93
CA VAL A 71 -16.50 8.61 -3.24
C VAL A 71 -16.66 7.10 -3.07
N ASP A 72 -17.91 6.64 -3.03
CA ASP A 72 -18.21 5.20 -3.02
C ASP A 72 -18.16 4.63 -4.44
N VAL A 73 -17.01 4.09 -4.84
CA VAL A 73 -16.82 3.47 -6.15
C VAL A 73 -17.68 2.22 -6.37
N THR A 74 -18.27 1.64 -5.32
CA THR A 74 -19.05 0.39 -5.43
C THR A 74 -20.42 0.62 -6.08
N VAL A 75 -20.98 1.82 -5.94
CA VAL A 75 -22.30 2.18 -6.48
C VAL A 75 -22.24 2.85 -7.86
N ILE A 76 -21.06 3.29 -8.29
CA ILE A 76 -20.87 3.93 -9.60
C ILE A 76 -20.81 2.85 -10.68
N SER A 77 -21.55 2.99 -11.79
CA SER A 77 -21.52 2.02 -12.89
C SER A 77 -20.14 1.92 -13.56
N ASP A 78 -19.82 0.77 -14.17
CA ASP A 78 -18.54 0.62 -14.88
C ASP A 78 -18.46 1.59 -16.07
N GLU A 79 -19.57 1.82 -16.76
CA GLU A 79 -19.70 2.75 -17.88
C GLU A 79 -19.35 4.18 -17.46
N THR A 80 -19.84 4.61 -16.29
CA THR A 80 -19.50 5.92 -15.72
C THR A 80 -18.02 5.99 -15.33
N LEU A 81 -17.50 4.96 -14.65
CA LEU A 81 -16.09 4.92 -14.25
C LEU A 81 -15.14 4.99 -15.44
N LEU A 82 -15.44 4.29 -16.54
CA LEU A 82 -14.62 4.34 -17.76
C LEU A 82 -14.53 5.74 -18.36
N GLY A 83 -15.50 6.62 -18.07
CA GLY A 83 -15.48 8.04 -18.43
C GLY A 83 -14.48 8.89 -17.65
N HIS A 84 -13.97 8.42 -16.51
CA HIS A 84 -13.11 9.20 -15.61
C HIS A 84 -11.62 9.27 -16.06
N ARG A 85 -11.31 8.81 -17.28
CA ARG A 85 -9.97 8.96 -17.91
C ARG A 85 -8.84 8.30 -17.10
N ARG A 86 -7.92 9.09 -16.51
CA ARG A 86 -6.73 8.58 -15.78
C ARG A 86 -7.10 7.96 -14.43
N ILE A 87 -8.10 8.50 -13.73
CA ILE A 87 -8.48 8.01 -12.40
C ILE A 87 -9.31 6.73 -12.50
N ALA A 88 -10.01 6.53 -13.63
CA ALA A 88 -10.77 5.32 -13.96
C ALA A 88 -9.99 4.03 -13.74
N LEU A 89 -8.67 4.04 -14.01
CA LEU A 89 -7.83 2.87 -13.80
C LEU A 89 -7.83 2.44 -12.34
N MET A 90 -7.66 3.39 -11.40
CA MET A 90 -7.64 3.07 -9.98
C MET A 90 -9.04 2.72 -9.47
N GLU A 91 -10.07 3.42 -9.94
CA GLU A 91 -11.46 3.19 -9.51
C GLU A 91 -11.98 1.83 -9.96
N MET A 92 -11.75 1.45 -11.23
CA MET A 92 -12.09 0.11 -11.74
C MET A 92 -11.40 -0.96 -10.91
N VAL A 93 -10.16 -0.70 -10.50
CA VAL A 93 -9.41 -1.65 -9.70
C VAL A 93 -9.92 -1.74 -8.28
N GLN A 94 -10.14 -0.62 -7.60
CA GLN A 94 -10.70 -0.59 -6.25
C GLN A 94 -12.10 -1.20 -6.19
N LYS A 95 -12.96 -0.93 -7.19
CA LYS A 95 -14.32 -1.48 -7.27
C LYS A 95 -14.29 -3.01 -7.37
N HIS A 96 -13.42 -3.55 -8.22
CA HIS A 96 -13.46 -4.97 -8.58
C HIS A 96 -12.45 -5.86 -7.83
N ILE A 97 -11.53 -5.29 -7.02
CA ILE A 97 -10.46 -6.05 -6.33
C ILE A 97 -10.99 -7.14 -5.36
N PHE A 98 -12.25 -7.06 -4.95
CA PHE A 98 -12.88 -8.07 -4.09
C PHE A 98 -13.87 -8.98 -4.83
N VAL A 99 -14.09 -8.79 -6.14
CA VAL A 99 -15.03 -9.53 -6.97
C VAL A 99 -14.36 -10.77 -7.58
N ARG A 100 -15.09 -11.90 -7.64
CA ARG A 100 -14.56 -13.19 -8.12
C ARG A 100 -14.18 -13.17 -9.60
N ASN A 101 -14.91 -12.40 -10.42
CA ASN A 101 -14.76 -12.34 -11.87
C ASN A 101 -13.89 -11.17 -12.34
N TRP A 102 -12.88 -10.77 -11.56
CA TRP A 102 -11.92 -9.72 -11.91
C TRP A 102 -11.29 -9.88 -13.30
N MET A 103 -11.15 -11.12 -13.79
CA MET A 103 -10.62 -11.40 -15.13
C MET A 103 -11.48 -10.82 -16.26
N ASP A 104 -12.77 -10.60 -16.05
CA ASP A 104 -13.65 -10.00 -17.05
C ASP A 104 -13.29 -8.52 -17.31
N LYS A 105 -12.57 -7.89 -16.38
CA LYS A 105 -12.17 -6.48 -16.43
C LYS A 105 -10.77 -6.26 -16.98
N VAL A 106 -10.03 -7.31 -17.36
CA VAL A 106 -8.67 -7.13 -17.91
C VAL A 106 -8.71 -6.31 -19.20
N CYS A 107 -9.72 -6.52 -20.06
CA CYS A 107 -9.87 -5.78 -21.32
C CYS A 107 -10.06 -4.28 -21.06
N ASP A 108 -10.97 -3.94 -20.14
CA ASP A 108 -11.28 -2.57 -19.75
C ASP A 108 -10.05 -1.87 -19.16
N ILE A 109 -9.35 -2.56 -18.24
CA ILE A 109 -8.11 -2.08 -17.62
C ILE A 109 -7.01 -1.88 -18.68
N ALA A 110 -6.86 -2.83 -19.61
CA ALA A 110 -5.88 -2.73 -20.70
C ALA A 110 -6.18 -1.53 -21.60
N ALA A 111 -7.45 -1.30 -21.94
CA ALA A 111 -7.89 -0.16 -22.73
C ALA A 111 -7.61 1.17 -22.00
N LEU A 112 -7.91 1.26 -20.70
CA LEU A 112 -7.58 2.43 -19.88
C LEU A 112 -6.08 2.72 -19.86
N MET A 113 -5.24 1.69 -19.68
CA MET A 113 -3.78 1.84 -19.67
C MET A 113 -3.20 2.25 -21.04
N GLN A 114 -3.89 1.93 -22.14
CA GLN A 114 -3.50 2.34 -23.49
C GLN A 114 -3.91 3.79 -23.77
N ASN A 115 -5.17 4.13 -23.47
CA ASN A 115 -5.73 5.45 -23.70
C ASN A 115 -5.13 6.51 -22.76
N TRP A 116 -4.77 6.10 -21.55
CA TRP A 116 -4.22 6.98 -20.50
C TRP A 116 -2.94 6.38 -19.92
N PRO A 117 -1.80 6.55 -20.62
CA PRO A 117 -0.57 5.89 -20.22
C PRO A 117 -0.09 6.29 -18.83
N ILE A 118 0.40 5.31 -18.08
CA ILE A 118 0.95 5.50 -16.74
C ILE A 118 2.45 5.25 -16.72
N THR A 119 3.15 5.85 -15.75
CA THR A 119 4.59 5.65 -15.58
C THR A 119 4.90 4.26 -15.01
N LYS A 120 6.15 3.81 -15.15
CA LYS A 120 6.61 2.56 -14.53
C LYS A 120 6.39 2.55 -13.00
N ALA A 121 6.60 3.68 -12.33
CA ALA A 121 6.39 3.78 -10.88
C ALA A 121 4.91 3.64 -10.51
N GLN A 122 4.00 4.27 -11.26
CA GLN A 122 2.56 4.12 -11.09
C GLN A 122 2.12 2.68 -11.34
N PHE A 123 2.60 2.06 -12.42
CA PHE A 123 2.31 0.67 -12.74
C PHE A 123 2.79 -0.29 -11.64
N ASN A 124 4.00 -0.11 -11.13
CA ASN A 124 4.51 -0.93 -10.03
C ASN A 124 3.67 -0.76 -8.75
N SER A 125 3.28 0.47 -8.41
CA SER A 125 2.44 0.76 -7.25
C SER A 125 1.07 0.10 -7.38
N PHE A 126 0.51 0.12 -8.59
CA PHE A 126 -0.75 -0.52 -8.94
C PHE A 126 -0.72 -2.04 -8.78
N VAL A 127 0.33 -2.69 -9.31
CA VAL A 127 0.50 -4.15 -9.15
C VAL A 127 0.73 -4.52 -7.69
N TYR A 128 1.51 -3.70 -6.96
CA TYR A 128 1.72 -3.91 -5.53
C TYR A 128 0.41 -3.82 -4.75
N TYR A 129 -0.44 -2.83 -5.06
CA TYR A 129 -1.76 -2.69 -4.46
C TYR A 129 -2.64 -3.93 -4.71
N ILE A 130 -2.70 -4.43 -5.95
CA ILE A 130 -3.45 -5.65 -6.30
C ILE A 130 -2.92 -6.87 -5.53
N ASP A 131 -1.59 -7.05 -5.47
CA ASP A 131 -0.96 -8.19 -4.78
C ASP A 131 -1.18 -8.19 -3.26
N HIS A 132 -1.19 -7.01 -2.62
CA HIS A 132 -1.31 -6.90 -1.16
C HIS A 132 -2.76 -6.78 -0.68
N THR A 133 -3.63 -6.17 -1.47
CA THR A 133 -5.03 -5.90 -1.09
C THR A 133 -5.99 -6.94 -1.65
N GLY A 134 -5.67 -7.54 -2.80
CA GLY A 134 -6.47 -8.60 -3.39
C GLY A 134 -6.61 -9.81 -2.46
N LYS A 135 -7.82 -10.37 -2.35
CA LYS A 135 -8.02 -11.67 -1.68
C LYS A 135 -7.20 -12.75 -2.41
N ARG A 136 -6.92 -13.87 -1.71
CA ARG A 136 -6.24 -15.07 -2.27
C ARG A 136 -6.84 -15.61 -3.58
N SER A 137 -8.07 -15.22 -3.94
CA SER A 137 -8.73 -15.57 -5.20
C SER A 137 -8.15 -14.87 -6.43
N ILE A 138 -7.51 -13.70 -6.28
CA ILE A 138 -6.84 -13.04 -7.40
C ILE A 138 -5.52 -13.76 -7.65
N LYS A 139 -5.47 -14.52 -8.75
CA LYS A 139 -4.20 -15.01 -9.30
C LYS A 139 -3.49 -13.84 -9.97
N THR A 140 -2.82 -12.99 -9.18
CA THR A 140 -2.10 -11.78 -9.67
C THR A 140 -1.24 -12.10 -10.89
N GLN A 141 -0.54 -13.23 -10.89
CA GLN A 141 0.27 -13.66 -12.02
C GLN A 141 -0.55 -13.98 -13.29
N LEU A 142 -1.72 -14.61 -13.16
CA LEU A 142 -2.62 -14.88 -14.29
C LEU A 142 -3.19 -13.57 -14.84
N PHE A 143 -3.57 -12.65 -13.96
CA PHE A 143 -4.03 -11.32 -14.35
C PHE A 143 -2.93 -10.57 -15.12
N LEU A 144 -1.72 -10.49 -14.57
CA LEU A 144 -0.59 -9.82 -15.19
C LEU A 144 -0.23 -10.43 -16.55
N THR A 145 -0.14 -11.74 -16.66
CA THR A 145 0.16 -12.41 -17.93
C THR A 145 -0.93 -12.18 -18.98
N THR A 146 -2.20 -12.10 -18.57
CA THR A 146 -3.31 -11.75 -19.48
C THR A 146 -3.26 -10.28 -19.89
N LEU A 147 -3.00 -9.38 -18.93
CA LEU A 147 -2.83 -7.95 -19.18
C LEU A 147 -1.66 -7.67 -20.14
N ALA A 148 -0.56 -8.42 -20.05
CA ALA A 148 0.57 -8.30 -20.97
C ALA A 148 0.22 -8.65 -22.42
N ARG A 149 -0.75 -9.55 -22.63
CA ARG A 149 -1.24 -9.88 -23.98
C ARG A 149 -2.10 -8.75 -24.54
N GLN A 150 -2.91 -8.13 -23.68
CA GLN A 150 -3.86 -7.09 -24.08
C GLN A 150 -3.25 -5.69 -24.12
N ALA A 151 -2.17 -5.43 -23.39
CA ALA A 151 -1.46 -4.15 -23.35
C ALA A 151 0.05 -4.33 -23.68
N PRO A 152 0.40 -4.55 -24.97
CA PRO A 152 1.77 -4.90 -25.38
C PRO A 152 2.83 -3.88 -24.95
N ARG A 153 2.46 -2.59 -24.89
CA ARG A 153 3.32 -1.49 -24.41
C ARG A 153 3.93 -1.76 -23.03
N TYR A 154 3.20 -2.46 -22.16
CA TYR A 154 3.63 -2.72 -20.78
C TYR A 154 4.21 -4.13 -20.60
N LYS A 155 4.27 -4.95 -21.66
CA LYS A 155 4.69 -6.35 -21.58
C LYS A 155 6.02 -6.51 -20.87
N GLY A 156 7.04 -5.71 -21.21
CA GLY A 156 8.35 -5.77 -20.56
C GLY A 156 8.28 -5.53 -19.06
N ASN A 157 7.61 -4.45 -18.64
CA ASN A 157 7.39 -4.13 -17.22
C ASN A 157 6.64 -5.24 -16.49
N ILE A 158 5.62 -5.80 -17.14
CA ILE A 158 4.79 -6.87 -16.59
C ILE A 158 5.62 -8.14 -16.40
N MET A 159 6.40 -8.56 -17.40
CA MET A 159 7.24 -9.76 -17.29
C MET A 159 8.26 -9.63 -16.16
N THR A 160 8.91 -8.46 -16.03
CA THR A 160 9.82 -8.20 -14.90
C THR A 160 9.12 -8.33 -13.55
N LEU A 161 7.90 -7.82 -13.41
CA LEU A 161 7.14 -7.94 -12.17
C LEU A 161 6.69 -9.38 -11.90
N VAL A 162 6.27 -10.12 -12.92
CA VAL A 162 5.93 -11.54 -12.79
C VAL A 162 7.12 -12.34 -12.25
N GLU A 163 8.30 -12.17 -12.85
CA GLU A 163 9.52 -12.83 -12.36
C GLU A 163 9.88 -12.43 -10.92
N GLN A 164 9.69 -11.16 -10.56
CA GLN A 164 9.92 -10.68 -9.20
C GLN A 164 8.95 -11.30 -8.20
N LEU A 165 7.67 -11.43 -8.56
CA LEU A 165 6.64 -12.08 -7.76
C LEU A 165 6.93 -13.58 -7.59
N GLU A 166 7.34 -14.27 -8.64
CA GLU A 166 7.77 -15.68 -8.58
C GLU A 166 8.99 -15.84 -7.66
N ARG A 167 10.03 -15.02 -7.84
CA ARG A 167 11.22 -15.03 -6.96
C ARG A 167 10.86 -14.77 -5.49
N LYS A 168 9.95 -13.82 -5.23
CA LYS A 168 9.44 -13.52 -3.87
C LYS A 168 8.67 -14.71 -3.30
N GLY A 169 7.82 -15.34 -4.11
CA GLY A 169 7.07 -16.56 -3.77
C GLY A 169 7.99 -17.72 -3.40
N MET A 170 8.99 -18.01 -4.25
CA MET A 170 9.99 -19.05 -4.04
C MET A 170 10.80 -18.81 -2.77
N ARG A 171 11.27 -17.59 -2.53
CA ARG A 171 11.98 -17.22 -1.29
C ARG A 171 11.10 -17.42 -0.05
N LYS A 172 9.83 -17.01 -0.11
CA LYS A 172 8.88 -17.18 0.99
C LYS A 172 8.58 -18.66 1.25
N GLY A 173 8.40 -19.45 0.18
CA GLY A 173 8.22 -20.90 0.26
C GLY A 173 9.43 -21.60 0.86
N PHE A 174 10.64 -21.29 0.38
CA PHE A 174 11.89 -21.81 0.93
C PHE A 174 12.05 -21.47 2.42
N ARG A 175 11.77 -20.23 2.83
CA ARG A 175 11.86 -19.82 4.24
C ARG A 175 10.88 -20.59 5.13
N LYS A 176 9.61 -20.70 4.70
CA LYS A 176 8.60 -21.49 5.41
C LYS A 176 8.97 -22.97 5.48
N GLY A 177 9.44 -23.54 4.36
CA GLY A 177 9.92 -24.91 4.33
C GLY A 177 11.08 -25.12 5.30
N LYS A 178 12.05 -24.20 5.32
CA LYS A 178 13.19 -24.24 6.25
C LYS A 178 12.73 -24.21 7.71
N GLU A 179 11.76 -23.37 8.04
CA GLU A 179 11.17 -23.27 9.38
C GLU A 179 10.48 -24.58 9.78
N VAL A 180 9.63 -25.13 8.91
CA VAL A 180 8.99 -26.44 9.13
C VAL A 180 10.02 -27.55 9.32
N ALA A 181 11.06 -27.61 8.46
CA ALA A 181 12.13 -28.59 8.57
C ALA A 181 12.87 -28.48 9.91
N ARG A 182 13.18 -27.26 10.37
CA ARG A 182 13.80 -27.03 11.69
C ARG A 182 12.91 -27.50 12.82
N THR A 183 11.61 -27.21 12.78
CA THR A 183 10.65 -27.69 13.80
C THR A 183 10.57 -29.21 13.83
N LEU A 184 10.58 -29.88 12.68
CA LEU A 184 10.54 -31.34 12.61
C LEU A 184 11.83 -32.00 13.12
N LEU A 185 12.99 -31.43 12.76
CA LEU A 185 14.29 -31.87 13.29
C LEU A 185 14.34 -31.73 14.81
N ALA A 186 13.90 -30.59 15.37
CA ALA A 186 13.86 -30.37 16.81
C ALA A 186 12.90 -31.34 17.54
N LYS A 187 11.89 -31.87 16.85
CA LYS A 187 10.97 -32.89 17.36
C LYS A 187 11.46 -34.33 17.16
N GLY A 188 12.65 -34.53 16.62
CA GLY A 188 13.25 -35.85 16.42
C GLY A 188 12.65 -36.67 15.27
N VAL A 189 11.98 -36.03 14.31
CA VAL A 189 11.45 -36.73 13.14
C VAL A 189 12.60 -37.19 12.23
N GLU A 190 12.48 -38.40 11.69
CA GLU A 190 13.51 -39.01 10.85
C GLU A 190 13.79 -38.18 9.59
N ARG A 191 15.07 -38.01 9.25
CA ARG A 191 15.53 -37.13 8.15
C ARG A 191 14.99 -37.55 6.79
N THR A 192 14.86 -38.86 6.57
CA THR A 192 14.27 -39.44 5.35
C THR A 192 12.85 -38.94 5.13
N ILE A 193 12.05 -38.87 6.21
CA ILE A 193 10.67 -38.37 6.19
C ILE A 193 10.64 -36.86 5.96
N ILE A 194 11.54 -36.11 6.61
CA ILE A 194 11.64 -34.64 6.42
C ILE A 194 12.04 -34.32 4.97
N ALA A 195 13.06 -35.00 4.43
CA ALA A 195 13.53 -34.84 3.06
C ALA A 195 12.41 -35.14 2.05
N ALA A 196 11.66 -36.24 2.24
CA ALA A 196 10.52 -36.58 1.40
C ALA A 196 9.38 -35.55 1.48
N THR A 197 9.14 -34.96 2.66
CA THR A 197 8.02 -34.04 2.89
C THR A 197 8.33 -32.60 2.43
N THR A 198 9.55 -32.11 2.67
CA THR A 198 9.94 -30.72 2.38
C THR A 198 10.73 -30.57 1.09
N GLY A 199 11.22 -31.66 0.50
CA GLY A 199 12.05 -31.65 -0.71
C GLY A 199 13.47 -31.10 -0.51
N PHE A 200 13.97 -31.07 0.74
CA PHE A 200 15.34 -30.64 1.01
C PHE A 200 16.30 -31.81 0.95
N SER A 201 17.49 -31.57 0.38
CA SER A 201 18.57 -32.55 0.41
C SER A 201 19.18 -32.68 1.80
N GLU A 202 19.78 -33.84 2.10
CA GLU A 202 20.49 -34.10 3.37
C GLU A 202 21.49 -33.00 3.71
N LYS A 203 22.29 -32.54 2.72
CA LYS A 203 23.23 -31.43 2.90
C LYS A 203 22.57 -30.15 3.44
N LYS A 204 21.34 -29.84 2.99
CA LYS A 204 20.59 -28.67 3.47
C LYS A 204 20.01 -28.89 4.87
N LEU A 205 19.50 -30.09 5.14
CA LEU A 205 18.97 -30.45 6.48
C LEU A 205 20.07 -30.35 7.54
N THR A 206 21.26 -30.89 7.29
CA THR A 206 22.42 -30.74 8.18
C THR A 206 22.78 -29.26 8.42
N ALA A 207 22.75 -28.41 7.39
CA ALA A 207 23.02 -26.99 7.54
C ALA A 207 21.95 -26.24 8.37
N PHE A 208 20.70 -26.71 8.37
CA PHE A 208 19.61 -26.09 9.12
C PHE A 208 19.67 -26.37 10.62
N GLU A 209 20.29 -27.49 11.00
CA GLU A 209 20.49 -27.97 12.37
C GLU A 209 21.66 -27.23 13.05
N VAL A 210 22.80 -27.09 12.34
CA VAL A 210 23.98 -26.35 12.82
C VAL A 210 23.65 -24.89 13.13
N THR A 211 22.73 -24.30 12.36
CA THR A 211 22.28 -22.91 12.57
C THR A 211 21.13 -22.75 13.57
N GLY A 212 20.63 -23.84 14.16
CA GLY A 212 19.68 -23.81 15.28
C GLY A 212 20.35 -24.05 16.63
N ALA A 213 21.50 -24.74 16.66
CA ALA A 213 22.26 -25.01 17.87
C ALA A 213 22.98 -23.77 18.45
N THR A 214 23.20 -22.73 17.65
CA THR A 214 23.82 -21.47 18.09
C THR A 214 22.85 -20.46 18.72
N ASP A 215 21.53 -20.65 18.60
CA ASP A 215 20.52 -19.78 19.21
C ASP A 215 20.01 -20.31 20.56
N ALA A 216 20.52 -21.45 21.04
CA ALA A 216 20.09 -22.10 22.29
C ALA A 216 21.07 -21.90 23.47
N THR A 217 22.07 -21.02 23.34
CA THR A 217 23.15 -20.84 24.34
C THR A 217 23.36 -19.38 24.78
N LEU A 218 22.31 -18.54 24.76
CA LEU A 218 22.30 -17.25 25.46
C LEU A 218 21.06 -17.12 26.33
#